data_AF-A0A958ZCQ1-F1
#
_entry.id   AF-A0A958ZCQ1-F1
#
_cell.length_a   1.000
_cell.length_b   1.000
_cell.length_c   1.000
_cell.angle_alpha   90.00
_cell.angle_beta   90.00
_cell.angle_gamma   90.00
#
_symmetry.space_group_name_H-M   'P 1'
#
loop_
_entity.id
_entity.type
_entity.pdbx_description
1 polymer ?
#
loop_
_entity_poly.entity_id
_entity_poly.type
_entity_poly.pdbx_seq_one_letter_code
_entity_poly.pdbx_strand_id
1 'polypeptide(L)'
;KQENELNESIKMNMREYQESKNSFQYFSDNKLLNIYEQFENGTKNSNMEQLALEEELVKRKLIDHSPMHEKLYAINKEFFK
;
A
#
# COMPACT_ATOMS: atom_id res chain seq x y z
N LYS A 1 3.37 15.63 -23.48
CA LYS A 1 4.25 14.44 -23.30
C LYS A 1 4.31 14.03 -21.84
N GLN A 2 4.72 14.92 -20.93
CA GLN A 2 4.77 14.67 -19.47
C GLN A 2 3.41 14.29 -18.84
N GLU A 3 2.31 14.90 -19.27
CA GLU A 3 0.97 14.60 -18.73
C GLU A 3 0.51 13.16 -19.04
N ASN A 4 0.86 12.63 -20.22
CA ASN A 4 0.56 11.24 -20.57
C ASN A 4 1.41 10.25 -19.75
N GLU A 5 2.70 10.56 -19.53
CA GLU A 5 3.59 9.73 -18.72
C GLU A 5 3.13 9.66 -17.26
N LEU A 6 2.68 10.80 -16.70
CA LEU A 6 2.10 10.86 -15.36
C LEU A 6 0.80 10.04 -15.26
N ASN A 7 -0.08 10.15 -16.24
CA ASN A 7 -1.35 9.42 -16.25
C ASN A 7 -1.13 7.90 -16.35
N GLU A 8 -0.21 7.46 -17.19
CA GLU A 8 0.14 6.03 -17.28
C GLU A 8 0.79 5.52 -15.98
N SER A 9 1.66 6.31 -15.35
CA SER A 9 2.22 5.97 -14.03
C SER A 9 1.13 5.82 -12.96
N ILE A 10 0.16 6.73 -12.92
CA ILE A 10 -0.97 6.64 -11.98
C ILE A 10 -1.81 5.38 -12.23
N LYS A 11 -2.11 5.05 -13.49
CA LYS A 11 -2.84 3.83 -13.84
C LYS A 11 -2.09 2.57 -13.43
N MET A 12 -0.77 2.54 -13.63
CA MET A 12 0.07 1.42 -13.21
C MET A 12 0.04 1.24 -11.69
N ASN A 13 0.21 2.33 -10.93
CA ASN A 13 0.16 2.30 -9.48
C ASN A 13 -1.21 1.81 -8.96
N MET A 14 -2.31 2.27 -9.55
CA MET A 14 -3.66 1.82 -9.20
C MET A 14 -3.88 0.34 -9.52
N ARG A 15 -3.31 -0.14 -10.64
CA ARG A 15 -3.37 -1.57 -10.99
C ARG A 15 -2.62 -2.41 -9.97
N GLU A 16 -1.38 -2.04 -9.65
CA GLU A 16 -0.54 -2.74 -8.67
C GLU A 16 -1.26 -2.83 -7.32
N TYR A 17 -1.79 -1.71 -6.81
CA TYR A 17 -2.59 -1.69 -5.59
C TYR A 17 -3.75 -2.69 -5.63
N GLN A 18 -4.53 -2.68 -6.71
CA GLN A 18 -5.71 -3.54 -6.83
C GLN A 18 -5.34 -5.04 -6.94
N GLU A 19 -4.27 -5.35 -7.67
CA GLU A 19 -3.76 -6.72 -7.82
C GLU A 19 -3.24 -7.26 -6.48
N SER A 20 -2.49 -6.46 -5.72
CA SER A 20 -2.02 -6.81 -4.38
C SER A 20 -3.18 -7.00 -3.41
N LYS A 21 -4.13 -6.06 -3.37
CA LYS A 21 -5.32 -6.12 -2.51
C LYS A 21 -6.16 -7.38 -2.79
N ASN A 22 -6.38 -7.69 -4.07
CA ASN A 22 -7.09 -8.89 -4.48
C ASN A 22 -6.35 -10.18 -4.11
N SER A 23 -5.02 -10.16 -4.01
CA SER A 23 -4.22 -11.32 -3.65
C SER A 23 -4.17 -11.54 -2.14
N PHE A 24 -3.97 -10.47 -1.37
CA PHE A 24 -3.79 -10.53 0.08
C PHE A 24 -5.02 -11.02 0.84
N GLN A 25 -6.23 -10.77 0.34
CA GLN A 25 -7.46 -11.33 0.94
C GLN A 25 -7.44 -12.86 1.06
N TYR A 26 -6.65 -13.55 0.24
CA TYR A 26 -6.53 -15.02 0.24
C TYR A 26 -5.30 -15.54 0.99
N PHE A 27 -4.43 -14.66 1.51
CA PHE A 27 -3.24 -15.07 2.24
C PHE A 27 -3.56 -15.33 3.71
N SER A 28 -2.79 -16.22 4.34
CA SER A 28 -2.85 -16.43 5.79
C SER A 28 -2.19 -15.28 6.53
N ASP A 29 -2.58 -15.09 7.79
CA ASP A 29 -2.06 -14.01 8.63
C ASP A 29 -0.53 -14.08 8.77
N ASN A 30 0.02 -15.27 9.00
CA ASN A 30 1.48 -15.47 9.06
C ASN A 30 2.18 -15.05 7.76
N LYS A 31 1.55 -15.29 6.61
CA LYS A 31 2.12 -14.89 5.31
C LYS A 31 2.08 -13.38 5.15
N LEU A 32 0.98 -12.73 5.52
CA LEU A 32 0.85 -11.27 5.49
C LEU A 32 1.87 -10.60 6.41
N LEU A 33 2.05 -11.12 7.63
CA LEU A 33 3.02 -10.61 8.60
C LEU A 33 4.47 -10.77 8.12
N ASN A 34 4.82 -11.88 7.48
CA ASN A 34 6.15 -12.05 6.87
C ASN A 34 6.40 -11.03 5.73
N ILE A 35 5.40 -10.79 4.88
CA ILE A 35 5.53 -9.76 3.83
C ILE A 35 5.66 -8.37 4.48
N TYR A 36 4.95 -8.11 5.57
CA TYR A 36 5.02 -6.85 6.29
C TYR A 36 6.41 -6.61 6.88
N GLU A 37 7.01 -7.63 7.50
CA GLU A 37 8.39 -7.60 8.00
C GLU A 37 9.41 -7.28 6.88
N GLN A 38 9.17 -7.76 5.64
CA GLN A 38 10.03 -7.42 4.49
C GLN A 38 9.96 -5.93 4.13
N PHE A 39 8.81 -5.28 4.30
CA PHE A 39 8.69 -3.83 4.14
C PHE A 39 9.39 -3.08 5.28
N GLU A 40 9.21 -3.51 6.53
CA GLU A 40 9.87 -2.88 7.69
C GLU A 40 11.40 -2.98 7.61
N ASN A 41 11.91 -4.11 7.13
CA ASN A 41 13.34 -4.34 6.93
C ASN A 41 13.89 -3.74 5.63
N GLY A 42 13.04 -3.13 4.80
CA GLY A 42 13.43 -2.49 3.53
C GLY A 42 13.87 -3.45 2.43
N THR A 43 13.64 -4.76 2.58
CA THR A 43 13.89 -5.74 1.50
C THR A 43 12.85 -5.65 0.39
N LYS A 44 11.72 -5.00 0.68
CA LYS A 44 10.64 -4.70 -0.26
C LYS A 44 10.29 -3.22 -0.24
N ASN A 45 10.02 -2.64 -1.42
CA ASN A 45 9.92 -1.18 -1.59
C ASN A 45 8.82 -0.72 -2.59
N SER A 46 7.69 -1.43 -2.66
CA SER A 46 6.51 -0.97 -3.39
C SER A 46 5.50 -0.28 -2.46
N ASN A 47 5.30 1.03 -2.67
CA ASN A 47 4.37 1.84 -1.86
C ASN A 47 2.92 1.37 -1.99
N MET A 48 2.49 1.00 -3.20
CA MET A 48 1.10 0.62 -3.47
C MET A 48 0.79 -0.77 -2.93
N GLU A 49 1.75 -1.69 -3.04
CA GLU A 49 1.63 -3.01 -2.43
C GLU A 49 1.66 -2.90 -0.90
N GLN A 50 2.52 -2.06 -0.32
CA GLN A 50 2.57 -1.83 1.12
C GLN A 50 1.24 -1.27 1.64
N LEU A 51 0.65 -0.30 0.93
CA LEU A 51 -0.66 0.25 1.28
C LEU A 51 -1.74 -0.84 1.29
N ALA A 52 -1.81 -1.66 0.25
CA ALA A 52 -2.78 -2.76 0.17
C ALA A 52 -2.59 -3.80 1.29
N LEU A 53 -1.33 -4.09 1.65
CA LEU A 53 -1.00 -5.01 2.73
C LEU A 53 -1.46 -4.47 4.09
N GLU A 54 -1.11 -3.22 4.39
CA GLU A 54 -1.45 -2.58 5.66
C GLU A 54 -2.97 -2.47 5.83
N GLU A 55 -3.74 -2.18 4.78
CA GLU A 55 -5.22 -2.20 4.83
C GLU A 55 -5.76 -3.57 5.26
N GLU A 56 -5.24 -4.65 4.68
CA GLU A 56 -5.71 -6.01 4.99
C GLU A 56 -5.30 -6.41 6.42
N LEU A 57 -4.10 -6.01 6.88
CA LEU A 57 -3.65 -6.23 8.26
C LEU A 57 -4.51 -5.47 9.28
N VAL A 58 -4.85 -4.21 9.00
CA VAL A 58 -5.75 -3.40 9.84
C VAL A 58 -7.15 -4.01 9.88
N LYS A 59 -7.69 -4.39 8.72
CA LYS A 59 -9.00 -5.05 8.60
C LYS A 59 -9.07 -6.34 9.44
N ARG A 60 -7.97 -7.09 9.52
CA ARG A 60 -7.84 -8.31 10.33
C ARG A 60 -7.46 -8.06 11.79
N LYS A 61 -7.22 -6.80 12.18
CA LYS A 61 -6.78 -6.39 13.52
C LYS A 61 -5.43 -7.01 13.91
N LEU A 62 -4.56 -7.21 12.93
CA LEU A 62 -3.18 -7.67 13.15
C LEU A 62 -2.22 -6.50 13.43
N ILE A 63 -2.58 -5.30 12.94
CA ILE A 63 -1.95 -4.02 13.28
C ILE A 63 -3.06 -2.99 13.55
N ASP A 64 -2.75 -1.95 14.32
CA ASP A 64 -3.75 -0.95 14.73
C ASP A 64 -4.02 0.13 13.67
N HIS A 65 -3.00 0.48 12.88
CA HIS A 65 -3.05 1.54 11.88
C HIS A 65 -2.13 1.24 10.70
N SER A 66 -2.35 1.94 9.58
CA SER A 66 -1.53 1.86 8.37
C SER A 66 -0.63 3.11 8.30
N PRO A 67 0.69 2.97 8.53
CA PRO A 67 1.64 4.07 8.35
C PRO A 67 1.55 4.73 6.97
N MET A 68 1.24 3.96 5.92
CA MET A 68 1.04 4.51 4.58
C MET A 68 -0.23 5.36 4.47
N HIS A 69 -1.34 4.97 5.10
CA HIS A 69 -2.54 5.82 5.16
C HIS A 69 -2.26 7.15 5.86
N GLU A 70 -1.52 7.14 6.96
CA GLU A 70 -1.18 8.34 7.69
C GLU A 70 -0.30 9.29 6.86
N LYS A 71 0.70 8.74 6.16
CA LYS A 71 1.53 9.51 5.22
C LYS A 71 0.70 10.13 4.11
N LEU A 72 -0.19 9.37 3.48
CA LEU A 72 -1.09 9.88 2.43
C LEU A 72 -2.03 10.96 2.96
N TYR A 73 -2.56 10.78 4.16
CA TYR A 73 -3.41 11.78 4.81
C TYR A 73 -2.65 13.08 5.10
N ALA A 74 -1.42 12.98 5.63
CA ALA A 74 -0.57 14.14 5.90
C ALA A 74 -0.26 14.93 4.62
N ILE A 75 0.12 14.24 3.54
CA ILE A 75 0.34 14.83 2.22
C ILE A 75 -0.93 15.55 1.74
N ASN A 76 -2.08 14.87 1.72
CA ASN A 76 -3.33 15.49 1.26
C ASN A 76 -3.69 16.74 2.07
N LYS A 77 -3.47 16.72 3.39
CA LYS A 77 -3.71 17.87 4.27
C LYS A 77 -2.79 19.05 3.98
N GLU A 78 -1.54 18.80 3.56
CA GLU A 78 -0.60 19.87 3.20
C GLU A 78 -0.92 20.50 1.83
N PHE A 79 -1.33 19.69 0.85
CA PHE A 79 -1.57 20.15 -0.52
C PHE A 79 -2.97 20.72 -0.78
N PHE A 80 -3.99 20.31 -0.01
CA PHE A 80 -5.40 20.67 -0.26
C PHE A 80 -6.05 21.45 0.90
N LYS A 81 -5.31 22.34 1.56
CA LYS A 81 -5.84 23.23 2.60
C LYS A 81 -7.00 24.10 2.14
#